data_AF-A0A7V4EGL7-F1
#
_entry.id   AF-A0A7V4EGL7-F1
#
_cell.length_a   1.000
_cell.length_b   1.000
_cell.length_c   1.000
_cell.angle_alpha   90.00
_cell.angle_beta   90.00
_cell.angle_gamma   90.00
#
_symmetry.space_group_name_H-M   'P 1'
#
loop_
_entity.id
_entity.type
_entity.pdbx_description
1 polymer ?
#
loop_
_entity_poly.entity_id
_entity_poly.type
_entity_poly.pdbx_seq_one_letter_code
_entity_poly.pdbx_strand_id
1 'polypeptide(L)'
;MPELSRVLAEIAQAGGHLRLEERRLVLLLPEETPALRERAMRWGEALALLALEAPKGELSPQLLALLAEAVERWGLPGALALLEKTREALGGSPRPRA
;
A
#
# COMPACT_ATOMS: atom_id res chain seq x y z
N MET A 1 4.16 3.61 11.83
CA MET A 1 4.01 5.05 11.52
C MET A 1 2.52 5.35 11.43
N PRO A 2 1.90 5.93 12.48
CA PRO A 2 0.45 5.90 12.66
C PRO A 2 -0.35 6.56 11.54
N GLU A 3 0.17 7.64 10.97
CA GLU A 3 -0.55 8.37 9.92
C GLU A 3 -0.52 7.63 8.57
N LEU A 4 0.58 6.94 8.23
CA LEU A 4 0.65 6.16 7.00
C LEU A 4 -0.29 4.95 7.05
N SER A 5 -0.32 4.21 8.16
CA SER A 5 -1.26 3.08 8.31
C SER A 5 -2.70 3.57 8.18
N ARG A 6 -3.02 4.71 8.80
CA ARG A 6 -4.34 5.33 8.68
C ARG A 6 -4.70 5.71 7.24
N VAL A 7 -3.78 6.34 6.51
CA VAL A 7 -3.99 6.70 5.10
C VAL A 7 -4.24 5.46 4.25
N LEU A 8 -3.45 4.40 4.41
CA LEU A 8 -3.62 3.13 3.68
C LEU A 8 -4.99 2.50 3.99
N ALA A 9 -5.38 2.46 5.26
CA ALA A 9 -6.66 1.92 5.69
C ALA A 9 -7.85 2.72 5.13
N GLU A 10 -7.77 4.05 5.14
CA GLU A 10 -8.84 4.90 4.62
C GLU A 10 -8.98 4.78 3.09
N ILE A 11 -7.87 4.67 2.34
CA ILE A 11 -7.93 4.38 0.90
C ILE A 11 -8.60 3.01 0.67
N ALA A 12 -8.20 1.99 1.42
CA ALA A 12 -8.77 0.64 1.30
C ALA A 12 -10.28 0.62 1.61
N GLN A 13 -10.70 1.28 2.69
CA GLN A 13 -12.11 1.39 3.10
C GLN A 13 -12.96 2.13 2.07
N ALA A 14 -12.39 3.15 1.42
CA ALA A 14 -13.03 3.84 0.32
C ALA A 14 -13.12 3.00 -0.96
N GLY A 15 -12.55 1.78 -0.99
CA GLY A 15 -12.45 0.97 -2.21
C GLY A 15 -11.44 1.54 -3.22
N GLY A 16 -10.48 2.33 -2.74
CA GLY A 16 -9.47 2.96 -3.57
C GLY A 16 -8.32 2.03 -3.97
N HIS A 17 -7.69 2.37 -5.08
CA HIS A 17 -6.53 1.66 -5.61
C HIS A 17 -5.37 2.63 -5.80
N LEU A 18 -4.14 2.14 -5.59
CA LEU A 18 -2.94 2.84 -6.02
C LEU A 18 -2.28 2.10 -7.17
N ARG A 19 -1.91 2.80 -8.23
CA ARG A 19 -1.26 2.21 -9.39
C ARG A 19 -0.09 3.06 -9.86
N LEU A 20 0.99 2.41 -10.28
CA LEU A 20 2.07 3.07 -11.01
C LEU A 20 1.80 3.06 -12.50
N GLU A 21 1.70 4.25 -13.08
CA GLU A 21 1.55 4.47 -14.51
C GLU A 21 2.68 5.36 -15.02
N GLU A 22 3.52 4.86 -15.94
CA GLU A 22 4.56 5.64 -16.62
C GLU A 22 5.47 6.48 -15.68
N ARG A 23 5.71 5.99 -14.45
CA ARG A 23 6.47 6.63 -13.34
C ARG A 23 5.68 7.60 -12.45
N ARG A 24 4.36 7.61 -12.52
CA ARG A 24 3.48 8.38 -11.64
C ARG A 24 2.65 7.44 -10.80
N LEU A 25 2.53 7.77 -9.52
CA LEU A 25 1.56 7.12 -8.65
C LEU A 25 0.18 7.74 -8.92
N VAL A 26 -0.77 6.91 -9.29
CA VAL A 26 -2.16 7.27 -9.52
C VAL A 26 -2.98 6.70 -8.36
N LEU A 27 -3.71 7.58 -7.69
CA LEU A 27 -4.72 7.21 -6.70
C LEU A 27 -6.09 7.26 -7.36
N LEU A 28 -6.74 6.09 -7.44
CA LEU A 28 -8.10 5.93 -7.92
C LEU A 28 -9.02 5.79 -6.70
N LEU A 29 -9.98 6.69 -6.55
CA LEU A 29 -11.01 6.63 -5.51
C LEU A 29 -12.39 6.53 -6.18
N PRO A 30 -13.30 5.67 -5.70
CA PRO A 30 -14.67 5.60 -6.18
C PRO A 30 -15.46 6.91 -5.96
N GLU A 31 -15.16 7.61 -4.87
CA GLU A 31 -15.75 8.91 -4.54
C GLU A 31 -14.66 9.96 -4.27
N GLU A 32 -14.93 11.20 -4.67
CA GLU A 32 -13.96 12.28 -4.48
C GLU A 32 -13.86 12.65 -3.00
N THR A 33 -12.67 12.42 -2.43
CA THR A 33 -12.38 12.68 -1.02
C THR A 33 -11.16 13.60 -0.90
N PRO A 34 -11.31 14.93 -1.02
CA PRO A 34 -10.18 15.87 -1.09
C PRO A 34 -9.21 15.75 0.10
N ALA A 35 -9.74 15.63 1.31
CA ALA A 35 -8.94 15.49 2.52
C ALA A 35 -8.11 14.19 2.58
N LEU A 36 -8.62 13.09 1.98
CA LEU A 36 -7.86 11.85 1.86
C LEU A 36 -6.77 11.98 0.80
N ARG A 37 -7.09 12.61 -0.34
CA ARG A 37 -6.12 12.88 -1.41
C ARG A 37 -4.96 13.73 -0.92
N GLU A 38 -5.22 14.81 -0.20
CA GLU A 38 -4.18 15.68 0.36
C GLU A 38 -3.27 14.94 1.34
N ARG A 39 -3.84 14.11 2.22
CA ARG A 39 -3.04 13.28 3.13
C ARG A 39 -2.24 12.23 2.38
N ALA A 40 -2.82 11.56 1.39
CA ALA A 40 -2.12 10.58 0.55
C ALA A 40 -0.94 11.23 -0.19
N MET A 41 -1.09 12.47 -0.68
CA MET A 41 0.00 13.22 -1.32
C MET A 41 1.19 13.46 -0.39
N ARG A 42 0.97 13.73 0.90
CA ARG A 42 2.06 13.88 1.88
C ARG A 42 2.88 12.59 2.04
N TRP A 43 2.28 11.46 1.73
CA TRP A 43 2.90 10.14 1.75
C TRP A 43 3.26 9.61 0.35
N GLY A 44 3.19 10.45 -0.69
CA GLY A 44 3.29 10.03 -2.09
C GLY A 44 4.53 9.20 -2.40
N GLU A 45 5.69 9.53 -1.83
CA GLU A 45 6.92 8.76 -2.01
C GLU A 45 6.84 7.36 -1.37
N ALA A 46 6.38 7.28 -0.12
CA ALA A 46 6.21 5.99 0.56
C ALA A 46 5.19 5.10 -0.16
N LEU A 47 4.08 5.69 -0.61
CA LEU A 47 3.07 5.00 -1.40
C LEU A 47 3.60 4.53 -2.76
N ALA A 48 4.45 5.32 -3.41
CA ALA A 48 5.09 4.95 -4.67
C ALA A 48 6.08 3.80 -4.48
N LEU A 49 6.87 3.79 -3.40
CA LEU A 49 7.75 2.68 -3.05
C LEU A 49 6.96 1.39 -2.80
N LEU A 50 5.85 1.47 -2.07
CA LEU A 50 4.98 0.32 -1.85
C LEU A 50 4.37 -0.19 -3.16
N ALA A 51 3.95 0.70 -4.05
CA ALA A 51 3.41 0.33 -5.35
C ALA A 51 4.47 -0.28 -6.27
N LEU A 52 5.73 0.19 -6.24
CA LEU A 52 6.82 -0.33 -7.07
C LEU A 52 7.09 -1.81 -6.81
N GLU A 53 6.99 -2.18 -5.54
CA GLU A 53 7.22 -3.53 -5.07
C GLU A 53 5.95 -4.40 -5.18
N ALA A 54 4.79 -3.79 -5.44
CA ALA A 54 3.54 -4.50 -5.57
C ALA A 54 3.45 -5.27 -6.90
N PRO A 55 2.75 -6.42 -6.94
CA PRO A 55 2.49 -7.13 -8.18
C PRO A 55 1.86 -6.21 -9.23
N LYS A 56 2.48 -6.12 -10.42
CA LYS A 56 2.04 -5.27 -11.54
C LYS A 56 2.04 -3.77 -11.24
N GLY A 57 2.70 -3.32 -10.17
CA GLY A 57 2.71 -1.91 -9.79
C GLY A 57 1.39 -1.43 -9.17
N GLU A 58 0.55 -2.35 -8.68
CA GLU A 58 -0.81 -2.05 -8.21
C GLU A 58 -1.04 -2.50 -6.76
N LEU A 59 -1.54 -1.59 -5.93
CA LEU A 59 -2.05 -1.87 -4.60
C LEU A 59 -3.58 -1.86 -4.66
N SER A 60 -4.17 -3.06 -4.64
CA SER A 60 -5.61 -3.22 -4.51
C SER A 60 -6.09 -2.85 -3.11
N PRO A 61 -7.40 -2.60 -2.91
CA PRO A 61 -7.97 -2.31 -1.59
C PRO A 61 -7.59 -3.36 -0.53
N GLN A 62 -7.57 -4.64 -0.91
CA GLN A 62 -7.20 -5.73 0.01
C GLN A 62 -5.71 -5.64 0.40
N LEU A 63 -4.84 -5.37 -0.56
CA LEU A 63 -3.41 -5.22 -0.30
C LEU A 63 -3.13 -3.97 0.56
N LEU A 64 -3.84 -2.87 0.31
CA LEU A 64 -3.76 -1.65 1.11
C LEU A 64 -4.18 -1.87 2.57
N ALA A 65 -5.26 -2.62 2.80
CA ALA A 65 -5.71 -2.97 4.15
C ALA A 65 -4.64 -3.77 4.91
N LEU A 66 -4.05 -4.77 4.26
CA LEU A 66 -2.99 -5.57 4.87
C LEU A 66 -1.71 -4.76 5.14
N LEU A 67 -1.35 -3.86 4.23
CA LEU A 67 -0.23 -2.95 4.45
C LEU A 67 -0.50 -1.98 5.59
N ALA A 68 -1.75 -1.52 5.77
CA ALA A 68 -2.13 -0.70 6.91
C ALA A 68 -1.90 -1.42 8.23
N GLU A 69 -2.38 -2.65 8.36
CA GLU A 69 -2.16 -3.51 9.53
C GLU A 69 -0.66 -3.77 9.76
N ALA A 70 0.09 -4.03 8.70
CA ALA A 70 1.52 -4.30 8.78
C ALA A 70 2.31 -3.06 9.26
N VAL A 71 1.98 -1.87 8.75
CA VAL A 71 2.61 -0.60 9.14
C VAL A 71 2.26 -0.20 10.57
N GLU A 72 1.06 -0.53 11.02
CA GLU A 72 0.62 -0.33 12.40
C GLU A 72 1.39 -1.25 13.35
N ARG A 73 1.48 -2.55 13.01
CA ARG A 73 2.05 -3.58 13.88
C ARG A 73 3.57 -3.60 13.93
N TRP A 74 4.24 -3.30 12.82
CA TRP A 74 5.70 -3.46 12.69
C TRP A 74 6.43 -2.20 12.23
N GLY A 75 5.71 -1.11 11.95
CA GLY A 75 6.30 0.07 11.32
C GLY A 75 6.60 -0.15 9.84
N LEU A 76 7.49 0.67 9.28
CA LEU A 76 7.82 0.68 7.85
C LEU A 76 9.23 0.08 7.65
N PRO A 77 9.45 -1.24 7.81
CA PRO A 77 10.67 -1.85 7.28
C PRO A 77 10.67 -1.69 5.76
N GLY A 78 11.86 -1.67 5.13
CA GLY A 78 12.01 -1.42 3.69
C GLY A 78 10.94 -2.13 2.87
N ALA A 79 10.36 -1.45 1.87
CA ALA A 79 9.12 -1.84 1.18
C ALA A 79 9.04 -3.33 0.80
N LEU A 80 10.18 -3.93 0.45
CA LEU A 80 10.37 -5.37 0.20
C LEU A 80 9.97 -6.27 1.40
N ALA A 81 10.46 -5.97 2.60
CA ALA A 81 10.21 -6.74 3.81
C ALA A 81 8.75 -6.64 4.28
N LEU A 82 8.10 -5.52 4.00
CA LEU A 82 6.68 -5.33 4.29
C LEU A 82 5.83 -6.21 3.36
N LEU A 83 6.18 -6.29 2.08
CA LEU A 83 5.45 -7.10 1.10
C LEU A 83 5.71 -8.60 1.24
N GLU A 84 6.92 -9.02 1.61
CA GLU A 84 7.20 -10.42 1.97
C GLU A 84 6.30 -10.87 3.12
N LYS A 85 6.18 -10.06 4.18
CA LYS A 85 5.28 -10.36 5.32
C LYS A 85 3.81 -10.34 4.94
N THR A 86 3.38 -9.38 4.12
CA THR A 86 2.00 -9.33 3.62
C THR A 86 1.67 -10.56 2.77
N ARG A 87 2.62 -11.03 1.96
CA ARG A 87 2.49 -12.26 1.19
C ARG A 87 2.45 -13.51 2.07
N GLU A 88 3.26 -13.58 3.12
CA GLU A 88 3.21 -14.65 4.13
C GLU A 88 1.85 -14.67 4.85
N ALA A 89 1.33 -13.50 5.24
CA ALA A 89 0.01 -13.37 5.88
C ALA A 89 -1.15 -13.76 4.96
N LEU A 90 -1.00 -13.57 3.64
CA LEU A 90 -1.96 -13.98 2.62
C LEU A 90 -1.86 -15.48 2.24
N GLY A 91 -1.00 -16.27 2.90
CA GLY A 91 -0.84 -17.70 2.62
C GLY A 91 0.05 -18.02 1.42
N GLY A 92 0.82 -17.05 0.91
CA GLY A 92 1.81 -17.28 -0.14
C GLY A 92 3.02 -18.00 0.42
N SER A 93 3.14 -19.31 0.18
CA SER A 93 4.33 -20.07 0.55
C SER A 93 5.62 -19.36 0.08
N PRO A 94 6.68 -19.36 0.90
CA PRO A 94 7.98 -18.89 0.46
C PRO A 94 8.42 -19.79 -0.70
N ARG A 95 8.70 -19.21 -1.87
CA ARG A 95 9.37 -19.99 -2.92
C ARG A 95 10.74 -20.41 -2.36
N PRO A 96 11.15 -21.68 -2.54
CA PRO A 96 12.46 -22.10 -2.09
C PRO A 96 13.51 -21.30 -2.86
N ARG A 97 14.46 -20.72 -2.12
CA ARG A 97 15.67 -20.15 -2.72
C ARG A 97 16.43 -21.33 -3.36
N ALA A 98 16.64 -21.23 -4.67
CA ALA A 98 17.56 -22.08 -5.40
C ALA A 98 19.01 -21.69 -5.09
#